data_AF-A0AB35N3Y4-F1
#
_entry.id   AF-A0AB35N3Y4-F1
#
_cell.length_a   1.000
_cell.length_b   1.000
_cell.length_c   1.000
_cell.angle_alpha   90.00
_cell.angle_beta   90.00
_cell.angle_gamma   90.00
#
_symmetry.space_group_name_H-M   'P 1'
#
loop_
_entity.id
_entity.type
_entity.pdbx_description
1 polymer ?
#
loop_
_entity_poly.entity_id
_entity_poly.type
_entity_poly.pdbx_seq_one_letter_code
_entity_poly.pdbx_strand_id
1 'polypeptide(L)'
;MNQRLITGLKSAKKLLLKWGVTHEQIQIILPTEENNIEVRISHFLNIHAALRTIFSNEDNVYGFMSRINNNTFFNGRSPISIIASGRLSDLEEVRDKIDSLVLRCDSHTES
;
A
#
# COMPACT_ATOMS: atom_id res chain seq x y z
N MET A 1 18.90 -9.45 11.05
CA MET A 1 18.24 -8.64 9.99
C MET A 1 19.33 -8.09 9.08
N ASN A 2 19.28 -8.32 7.75
CA ASN A 2 20.30 -7.81 6.84
C ASN A 2 20.07 -6.30 6.53
N GLN A 3 21.09 -5.60 6.01
CA GLN A 3 21.04 -4.15 5.80
C GLN A 3 19.95 -3.72 4.82
N ARG A 4 19.68 -4.55 3.81
CA ARG A 4 18.61 -4.33 2.81
C ARG A 4 17.24 -4.34 3.48
N LEU A 5 16.98 -5.33 4.34
CA LEU A 5 15.73 -5.48 5.06
C LEU A 5 15.51 -4.33 6.06
N ILE A 6 16.56 -3.90 6.76
CA ILE A 6 16.49 -2.73 7.66
C ILE A 6 16.11 -1.47 6.88
N THR A 7 16.70 -1.29 5.70
CA THR A 7 16.43 -0.12 4.84
C THR A 7 15.00 -0.17 4.29
N GLY A 8 14.57 -1.34 3.78
CA GLY A 8 13.21 -1.56 3.31
C GLY A 8 12.18 -1.32 4.41
N LEU A 9 12.44 -1.80 5.62
CA LEU A 9 11.58 -1.61 6.79
C LEU A 9 11.43 -0.12 7.13
N LYS A 10 12.53 0.64 7.16
CA LYS A 10 12.49 2.09 7.42
C LYS A 10 11.65 2.82 6.37
N SER A 11 11.81 2.46 5.10
CA SER A 11 11.03 3.03 4.00
C SER A 11 9.54 2.70 4.12
N ALA A 12 9.20 1.44 4.39
CA ALA A 12 7.81 1.00 4.57
C ALA A 12 7.14 1.72 5.75
N LYS A 13 7.81 1.84 6.90
CA LYS A 13 7.31 2.60 8.06
C LYS A 13 7.08 4.07 7.70
N LYS A 14 8.00 4.70 6.97
CA LYS A 14 7.86 6.09 6.52
C LYS A 14 6.66 6.28 5.58
N LEU A 15 6.41 5.33 4.68
CA LEU A 15 5.24 5.35 3.79
C LEU A 15 3.94 5.24 4.58
N LEU A 16 3.85 4.29 5.52
CA LEU A 16 2.69 4.12 6.39
C LEU A 16 2.37 5.41 7.17
N LEU A 17 3.39 6.07 7.73
CA LEU A 17 3.22 7.37 8.39
C LEU A 17 2.71 8.45 7.43
N LYS A 18 3.25 8.54 6.20
CA LYS A 18 2.76 9.48 5.18
C LYS A 18 1.32 9.22 4.77
N TRP A 19 0.88 7.97 4.82
CA TRP A 19 -0.51 7.58 4.59
C TRP A 19 -1.41 7.84 5.80
N GLY A 20 -0.87 8.32 6.93
CA GLY A 20 -1.65 8.65 8.12
C GLY A 20 -1.91 7.47 9.06
N VAL A 21 -1.17 6.36 8.90
CA VAL A 21 -1.21 5.23 9.83
C VAL A 21 -0.48 5.62 11.12
N THR A 22 -1.08 5.33 12.26
CA THR A 22 -0.48 5.60 13.58
C THR A 22 0.67 4.64 13.90
N HIS A 23 1.57 5.01 14.82
CA HIS A 23 2.67 4.15 15.25
C HIS A 23 2.19 2.81 15.84
N GLU A 24 1.05 2.80 16.53
CA GLU A 24 0.44 1.60 17.08
C GLU A 24 -0.05 0.67 15.97
N GLN A 25 -0.76 1.22 14.99
CA GLN A 25 -1.23 0.46 13.83
C GLN A 25 -0.08 -0.09 12.98
N ILE A 26 1.05 0.63 12.88
CA ILE A 26 2.24 0.14 12.17
C ILE A 26 2.74 -1.19 12.77
N GLN A 27 2.66 -1.38 14.08
CA GLN A 27 3.09 -2.64 14.71
C GLN A 27 2.17 -3.82 14.34
N ILE A 28 0.87 -3.54 14.15
CA ILE A 28 -0.13 -4.54 13.73
C ILE A 28 0.01 -4.86 12.24
N ILE A 29 0.23 -3.84 11.42
CA ILE A 29 0.28 -3.94 9.96
C ILE A 29 1.64 -4.50 9.48
N LEU A 30 2.71 -4.13 10.16
CA LEU A 30 4.09 -4.47 9.81
C LEU A 30 4.83 -5.05 11.05
N PRO A 31 4.41 -6.23 11.52
CA PRO A 31 5.00 -6.89 12.68
C PRO A 31 6.42 -7.35 12.39
N THR A 32 7.39 -6.86 13.15
CA THR A 32 8.83 -7.14 12.91
C THR A 32 9.25 -8.56 13.25
N GLU A 33 8.48 -9.24 14.10
CA GLU A 33 8.78 -10.59 14.59
C GLU A 33 8.13 -11.70 13.73
N GLU A 34 7.31 -11.34 12.74
CA GLU A 34 6.69 -12.32 11.85
C GLU A 34 7.64 -12.75 10.71
N ASN A 35 7.52 -14.02 10.30
CA ASN A 35 8.28 -14.60 9.20
C ASN A 35 7.93 -14.02 7.81
N ASN A 36 6.88 -13.22 7.71
CA ASN A 36 6.40 -12.60 6.46
C ASN A 36 6.80 -11.12 6.32
N ILE A 37 7.68 -10.61 7.19
CA ILE A 37 8.06 -9.19 7.19
C ILE A 37 8.64 -8.72 5.84
N GLU A 38 9.42 -9.56 5.17
CA GLU A 38 10.00 -9.22 3.86
C GLU A 38 8.92 -9.07 2.78
N VAL A 39 7.91 -9.94 2.81
CA VAL A 39 6.76 -9.95 1.90
C VAL A 39 5.92 -8.70 2.12
N ARG A 40 5.61 -8.35 3.38
CA ARG A 40 4.89 -7.12 3.73
C ARG A 40 5.61 -5.87 3.24
N ILE A 41 6.92 -5.78 3.47
CA ILE A 41 7.75 -4.66 2.98
C ILE A 41 7.65 -4.56 1.46
N SER A 42 7.78 -5.69 0.75
CA SER A 42 7.66 -5.73 -0.71
C SER A 42 6.31 -5.19 -1.18
N HIS A 43 5.20 -5.60 -0.56
CA HIS A 43 3.87 -5.10 -0.93
C HIS A 43 3.71 -3.59 -0.71
N PHE A 44 4.21 -3.02 0.39
CA PHE A 44 4.13 -1.57 0.60
C PHE A 44 4.92 -0.78 -0.44
N LEU A 45 6.10 -1.27 -0.81
CA LEU A 45 6.91 -0.63 -1.84
C LEU A 45 6.24 -0.74 -3.23
N ASN A 46 5.66 -1.90 -3.55
CA ASN A 46 4.96 -2.11 -4.81
C ASN A 46 3.68 -1.26 -4.91
N ILE A 47 2.89 -1.17 -3.84
CA ILE A 47 1.72 -0.27 -3.79
C ILE A 47 2.17 1.17 -4.08
N HIS A 48 3.24 1.64 -3.44
CA HIS A 48 3.73 3.00 -3.68
C HIS A 48 4.22 3.20 -5.12
N ALA A 49 4.92 2.20 -5.69
CA ALA A 49 5.36 2.23 -7.08
C ALA A 49 4.17 2.31 -8.05
N ALA A 50 3.15 1.46 -7.87
CA ALA A 50 1.93 1.46 -8.69
C ALA A 50 1.19 2.80 -8.60
N LEU A 51 1.05 3.37 -7.40
CA LEU A 51 0.43 4.70 -7.23
C LEU A 51 1.19 5.80 -7.96
N ARG A 52 2.53 5.73 -8.02
CA ARG A 52 3.35 6.67 -8.79
C ARG A 52 3.22 6.50 -10.31
N THR A 53 2.82 5.32 -10.77
CA THR A 53 2.47 5.11 -12.18
C THR A 53 1.09 5.68 -12.51
N ILE A 54 0.13 5.56 -11.57
CA ILE A 54 -1.25 6.03 -11.76
C ILE A 54 -1.36 7.56 -11.63
N PHE A 55 -0.61 8.18 -10.71
CA PHE A 55 -0.76 9.59 -10.37
C PHE A 55 0.51 10.38 -10.66
N SER A 56 0.35 11.50 -11.37
CA SER A 56 1.44 12.45 -11.65
C SER A 56 1.70 13.46 -10.50
N ASN A 57 0.81 13.54 -9.50
CA ASN A 57 0.94 14.47 -8.37
C ASN A 57 1.11 13.74 -7.03
N GLU A 58 1.98 14.28 -6.17
CA GLU A 58 2.32 13.67 -4.88
C GLU A 58 1.13 13.59 -3.91
N ASP A 59 0.22 14.57 -3.97
CA ASP A 59 -0.98 14.60 -3.12
C ASP A 59 -1.88 13.38 -3.33
N ASN A 60 -2.03 12.92 -4.58
CA ASN A 60 -2.78 11.71 -4.88
C ASN A 60 -1.98 10.45 -4.60
N VAL A 61 -0.65 10.44 -4.86
CA VAL A 61 0.22 9.31 -4.53
C VAL A 61 0.18 8.98 -3.03
N TYR A 62 0.21 9.99 -2.16
CA TYR A 62 0.14 9.80 -0.71
C TYR A 62 -1.29 9.82 -0.18
N GLY A 63 -2.22 10.55 -0.82
CA GLY A 63 -3.60 10.67 -0.37
C GLY A 63 -4.49 9.48 -0.70
N PHE A 64 -4.20 8.71 -1.76
CA PHE A 64 -5.09 7.63 -2.22
C PHE A 64 -5.33 6.57 -1.14
N MET A 65 -4.28 6.18 -0.40
CA MET A 65 -4.37 5.16 0.65
C MET A 65 -5.25 5.58 1.82
N SER A 66 -5.31 6.89 2.10
CA SER A 66 -6.07 7.46 3.22
C SER A 66 -7.51 7.83 2.85
N ARG A 67 -7.78 8.06 1.56
CA ARG A 67 -9.09 8.48 1.06
C ARG A 67 -10.08 7.32 1.03
N ILE A 68 -11.32 7.61 1.37
CA ILE A 68 -12.44 6.70 1.16
C ILE A 68 -12.59 6.47 -0.34
N ASN A 69 -12.66 5.20 -0.73
CA ASN A 69 -12.86 4.82 -2.12
C ASN A 69 -14.22 4.12 -2.28
N ASN A 70 -15.08 4.72 -3.10
CA ASN A 70 -16.44 4.23 -3.35
C ASN A 70 -16.51 3.22 -4.51
N ASN A 71 -15.38 2.77 -5.04
CA ASN A 71 -15.41 1.67 -5.97
C ASN A 71 -15.93 0.39 -5.28
N THR A 72 -16.44 -0.55 -6.08
CA THR A 72 -17.10 -1.78 -5.60
C THR A 72 -16.22 -2.60 -4.66
N PHE A 73 -14.90 -2.51 -4.81
CA PHE A 73 -13.95 -3.27 -3.99
C PHE A 73 -13.78 -2.67 -2.59
N PHE A 74 -13.52 -1.36 -2.53
CA PHE A 74 -13.29 -0.70 -1.25
C PHE A 74 -14.59 -0.49 -0.48
N ASN A 75 -15.76 -0.47 -1.16
CA ASN A 75 -17.09 -0.42 -0.54
C ASN A 75 -17.20 0.73 0.49
N GLY A 76 -16.67 1.91 0.15
CA GLY A 76 -16.66 3.06 1.04
C GLY A 76 -15.60 3.03 2.15
N ARG A 77 -14.68 2.05 2.12
CA ARG A 77 -13.51 1.99 3.00
C ARG A 77 -12.30 2.64 2.35
N SER A 78 -11.31 3.04 3.14
CA SER A 78 -9.99 3.39 2.61
C SER A 78 -9.11 2.14 2.53
N PRO A 79 -8.14 2.08 1.60
CA PRO A 79 -7.13 1.03 1.58
C PRO A 79 -6.46 0.79 2.94
N ILE A 80 -6.18 1.86 3.69
CA ILE A 80 -5.61 1.78 5.04
C ILE A 80 -6.53 1.05 6.01
N SER A 81 -7.82 1.37 6.01
CA SER A 81 -8.77 0.75 6.93
C SER A 81 -8.90 -0.76 6.71
N ILE A 82 -8.59 -1.26 5.50
CA ILE A 82 -8.56 -2.68 5.18
C ILE A 82 -7.29 -3.32 5.75
N ILE A 83 -6.11 -2.77 5.41
CA ILE A 83 -4.82 -3.34 5.87
C ILE A 83 -4.63 -3.22 7.39
N ALA A 84 -5.34 -2.29 8.05
CA ALA A 84 -5.33 -2.12 9.50
C ALA A 84 -5.76 -3.36 10.29
N SER A 85 -6.36 -4.36 9.63
CA SER A 85 -6.62 -5.68 10.22
C SER A 85 -5.34 -6.45 10.60
N GLY A 86 -4.19 -6.09 10.02
CA GLY A 86 -2.91 -6.78 10.18
C GLY A 86 -2.79 -8.07 9.37
N ARG A 87 -3.86 -8.53 8.71
CA ARG A 87 -3.83 -9.75 7.89
C ARG A 87 -3.00 -9.53 6.62
N LEU A 88 -2.11 -10.47 6.33
CA LEU A 88 -1.33 -10.45 5.09
C LEU A 88 -2.24 -10.53 3.86
N SER A 89 -3.28 -11.36 3.89
CA SER A 89 -4.25 -11.50 2.79
C SER A 89 -4.91 -10.17 2.41
N ASP A 90 -5.26 -9.34 3.39
CA ASP A 90 -5.86 -8.03 3.16
C ASP A 90 -4.87 -7.08 2.48
N LEU A 91 -3.59 -7.13 2.85
CA LEU A 91 -2.52 -6.36 2.21
C LEU A 91 -2.29 -6.82 0.77
N GLU A 92 -2.28 -8.13 0.52
CA GLU A 92 -2.13 -8.70 -0.81
C GLU A 92 -3.30 -8.28 -1.72
N GLU A 93 -4.53 -8.36 -1.21
CA GLU A 93 -5.73 -8.00 -1.96
C GLU A 93 -5.74 -6.51 -2.33
N VAL A 94 -5.37 -5.64 -1.39
CA VAL A 94 -5.24 -4.19 -1.65
C VAL A 94 -4.16 -3.92 -2.70
N ARG A 95 -3.00 -4.58 -2.62
CA ARG A 95 -1.93 -4.49 -3.63
C ARG A 95 -2.47 -4.88 -5.00
N ASP A 96 -3.08 -6.06 -5.14
CA ASP A 96 -3.58 -6.55 -6.43
C ASP A 96 -4.60 -5.63 -7.06
N LYS A 97 -5.47 -5.02 -6.24
CA LYS A 97 -6.42 -4.05 -6.77
C LYS A 97 -5.74 -2.80 -7.29
N ILE A 98 -4.75 -2.26 -6.58
CA ILE A 98 -4.00 -1.09 -7.04
C ILE A 98 -3.21 -1.43 -8.31
N ASP A 99 -2.55 -2.59 -8.36
CA ASP A 99 -1.84 -3.05 -9.57
C ASP A 99 -2.80 -3.21 -10.76
N SER A 100 -4.03 -3.71 -10.53
CA SER A 100 -5.05 -3.81 -11.59
C SER A 100 -5.52 -2.45 -12.13
N LEU A 101 -5.36 -1.36 -11.37
CA LEU A 101 -5.64 -0.01 -11.86
C LEU A 101 -4.58 0.44 -12.86
N VAL A 102 -3.31 0.03 -12.66
CA VAL A 102 -2.22 0.31 -13.61
C VAL A 102 -2.54 -0.31 -14.97
N LEU A 103 -2.90 -1.59 -14.99
CA LEU A 103 -3.22 -2.33 -16.23
C LEU A 103 -4.41 -1.74 -17.01
N ARG A 104 -5.31 -1.01 -16.35
CA ARG A 104 -6.44 -0.36 -17.01
C ARG A 104 -6.07 0.98 -17.64
N CYS A 105 -5.07 1.68 -17.11
CA CYS A 105 -4.58 2.93 -17.69
C CYS A 105 -3.89 2.74 -19.05
N ASP A 106 -3.38 1.54 -19.36
CA ASP A 106 -2.74 1.23 -20.65
C ASP A 106 -3.73 1.02 -21.80
N SER A 107 -5.05 0.98 -21.52
CA SER A 107 -6.09 0.64 -22.52
C SER A 107 -6.81 1.85 -23.13
N HIS A 108 -6.25 3.06 -23.06
CA HIS A 108 -6.77 4.25 -23.73
C HIS A 108 -5.68 4.99 -24.53
N THR A 109 -5.16 4.37 -25.59
CA THR A 109 -4.52 5.07 -26.71
C THR A 109 -4.54 4.21 -27.98
N GLU A 110 -5.71 3.71 -28.39
CA GLU A 110 -5.90 3.26 -29.78
C GLU A 110 -7.28 3.73 -30.25
N SER A 111 -7.32 4.90 -30.87
CA SER A 111 -8.36 5.36 -31.80
C SER A 111 -7.72 6.32 -32.79
#